data_AF-A0A9X1JMR1-F1
#
_entry.id   AF-A0A9X1JMR1-F1
#
_cell.length_a   1.000
_cell.length_b   1.000
_cell.length_c   1.000
_cell.angle_alpha   90.00
_cell.angle_beta   90.00
_cell.angle_gamma   90.00
#
_symmetry.space_group_name_H-M   'P 1'
#
loop_
_entity.id
_entity.type
_entity.pdbx_description
1 polymer ?
#
loop_
_entity_poly.entity_id
_entity_poly.type
_entity_poly.pdbx_seq_one_letter_code
_entity_poly.pdbx_strand_id
1 'polypeptide(L)'
;MIKKFNAFLERLKYTNTYSKYTIRLILPILNIRKRKRVDYALSIEDALKNFETLNVLGSGPSLNKCNFNKDELYVTTNSSYLSLSNAHSFVHIIRDGGYLKQFLMFGLKYKPKLLIVESLYTDKAPLTHIANYGVQALKKYLGRRKFDYPILITGGKPFPYLEFNDSYILKNQFLKDNNLQWHDSNSGITIYSYAIWWANIYGHIKNINVYGIDAGQGGEVYFNGQKTKSDHVAMKDLNKSKMGVFFDNCQAKYKFIQNYSYFKNNVD
;
A
#
# COMPACT_ATOMS: atom_id res chain seq x y z
N MET A 1 -35.41 -1.13 9.01
CA MET A 1 -34.92 0.25 8.74
C MET A 1 -33.40 0.37 8.88
N ILE A 2 -32.80 -0.14 9.97
CA ILE A 2 -31.34 -0.06 10.27
C ILE A 2 -30.44 -0.71 9.20
N LYS A 3 -30.82 -1.86 8.63
CA LYS A 3 -30.03 -2.51 7.54
C LYS A 3 -29.97 -1.68 6.25
N LYS A 4 -31.06 -0.98 5.89
CA LYS A 4 -31.09 -0.10 4.70
C LYS A 4 -30.26 1.17 4.93
N PHE A 5 -30.20 1.66 6.17
CA PHE A 5 -29.35 2.79 6.56
C PHE A 5 -27.85 2.43 6.53
N ASN A 6 -27.47 1.24 6.98
CA ASN A 6 -26.08 0.77 6.89
C ASN A 6 -25.63 0.53 5.44
N ALA A 7 -26.50 -0.03 4.58
CA ALA A 7 -26.21 -0.17 3.16
C ALA A 7 -26.14 1.18 2.43
N PHE A 8 -26.93 2.17 2.85
CA PHE A 8 -26.86 3.54 2.35
C PHE A 8 -25.56 4.24 2.78
N LEU A 9 -25.13 4.08 4.03
CA LEU A 9 -23.83 4.56 4.50
C LEU A 9 -22.66 3.85 3.82
N GLU A 10 -22.77 2.55 3.54
CA GLU A 10 -21.78 1.80 2.74
C GLU A 10 -21.68 2.35 1.32
N ARG A 11 -22.80 2.65 0.65
CA ARG A 11 -22.82 3.25 -0.70
C ARG A 11 -22.31 4.70 -0.71
N LEU A 12 -22.59 5.47 0.34
CA LEU A 12 -22.11 6.85 0.50
C LEU A 12 -20.60 6.96 0.76
N LYS A 13 -19.95 5.91 1.29
CA LYS A 13 -18.49 5.86 1.51
C LYS A 13 -17.65 5.87 0.22
N TYR A 14 -18.25 5.51 -0.92
CA TYR A 14 -17.54 5.32 -2.19
C TYR A 14 -17.80 6.42 -3.22
N THR A 15 -18.59 7.44 -2.89
CA THR A 15 -18.79 8.60 -3.75
C THR A 15 -17.91 9.75 -3.25
N ASN A 16 -17.06 10.30 -4.12
CA ASN A 16 -16.10 11.40 -3.86
C ASN A 16 -16.77 12.76 -3.46
N THR A 17 -18.05 12.75 -3.13
CA THR A 17 -18.96 13.90 -3.05
C THR A 17 -19.27 14.35 -1.63
N TYR A 18 -18.36 14.15 -0.67
CA TYR A 18 -18.49 14.84 0.63
C TYR A 18 -17.54 16.03 0.76
N SER A 19 -18.21 17.17 0.91
CA SER A 19 -17.68 18.53 1.02
C SER A 19 -16.83 18.73 2.28
N LYS A 20 -16.01 19.77 2.24
CA LYS A 20 -15.09 20.23 3.30
C LYS A 20 -15.75 20.40 4.69
N TYR A 21 -17.08 20.39 4.79
CA TYR A 21 -17.85 20.72 5.98
C TYR A 21 -18.02 19.56 6.97
N THR A 22 -18.26 18.33 6.50
CA THR A 22 -18.41 17.16 7.39
C THR A 22 -17.11 16.82 8.13
N ILE A 23 -15.97 17.14 7.52
CA ILE A 23 -14.63 16.90 8.08
C ILE A 23 -14.30 17.87 9.21
N ARG A 24 -14.74 19.13 9.13
CA ARG A 24 -14.49 20.15 10.17
C ARG A 24 -15.26 19.89 11.47
N LEU A 25 -16.40 19.22 11.41
CA LEU A 25 -17.24 18.90 12.58
C LEU A 25 -16.74 17.66 13.35
N ILE A 26 -16.16 16.68 12.66
CA ILE A 26 -15.77 15.39 13.29
C ILE A 26 -14.36 15.44 13.91
N LEU A 27 -13.44 16.20 13.32
CA LEU A 27 -12.04 16.29 13.77
C LEU A 27 -11.85 16.85 15.20
N PRO A 28 -12.60 17.86 15.67
CA PRO A 28 -12.45 18.40 17.03
C PRO A 28 -12.92 17.41 18.11
N ILE A 29 -13.96 16.63 17.83
CA ILE A 29 -14.52 15.65 18.76
C ILE A 29 -13.54 14.49 19.00
N LEU A 30 -12.67 14.19 18.03
CA LEU A 30 -11.61 13.19 18.13
C LEU A 30 -10.33 13.71 18.82
N ASN A 31 -10.23 15.00 19.15
CA ASN A 31 -9.01 15.63 19.70
C ASN A 31 -8.95 15.69 21.24
N ILE A 32 -9.97 15.20 21.97
CA ILE A 32 -10.02 15.33 23.43
C ILE A 32 -9.90 13.94 24.06
N ARG A 33 -8.69 13.39 24.10
CA ARG A 33 -8.24 12.46 25.16
C ARG A 33 -6.72 12.33 25.14
N LYS A 34 -6.13 12.54 26.32
CA LYS A 34 -4.70 12.53 26.61
C LYS A 34 -4.13 11.09 26.62
N ARG A 35 -2.82 11.02 26.35
CA ARG A 35 -1.78 10.16 26.97
C ARG A 35 -1.42 8.79 26.38
N LYS A 36 -0.15 8.48 26.73
CA LYS A 36 0.72 7.29 26.66
C LYS A 36 1.38 7.00 25.30
N ARG A 37 2.69 7.31 25.28
CA ARG A 37 3.69 6.86 24.31
C ARG A 37 3.75 5.33 24.38
N VAL A 38 3.77 4.69 23.23
CA VAL A 38 3.83 3.24 23.10
C VAL A 38 5.19 2.90 22.48
N ASP A 39 5.97 2.09 23.17
CA ASP A 39 7.22 1.51 22.68
C ASP A 39 6.89 0.37 21.72
N TYR A 40 7.27 0.48 20.44
CA TYR A 40 7.53 -0.70 19.60
C TYR A 40 8.61 -0.37 18.57
N ALA A 41 9.76 -1.04 18.71
CA ALA A 41 10.68 -1.27 17.61
C ALA A 41 10.36 -2.64 17.00
N LEU A 42 9.25 -2.74 16.26
CA LEU A 42 9.01 -3.87 15.36
C LEU A 42 9.68 -3.56 14.03
N SER A 43 10.74 -4.29 13.70
CA SER A 43 11.42 -4.19 12.41
C SER A 43 10.51 -4.69 11.28
N ILE A 44 10.82 -4.36 10.02
CA ILE A 44 10.17 -4.98 8.86
C ILE A 44 10.28 -6.50 8.97
N GLU A 45 11.47 -7.00 9.31
CA GLU A 45 11.76 -8.42 9.48
C GLU A 45 10.80 -9.07 10.48
N ASP A 46 10.50 -8.44 11.61
CA ASP A 46 9.55 -8.98 12.58
C ASP A 46 8.13 -9.14 12.02
N ALA A 47 7.71 -8.29 11.09
CA ALA A 47 6.42 -8.43 10.42
C ALA A 47 6.41 -9.61 9.42
N LEU A 48 7.58 -10.02 8.92
CA LEU A 48 7.75 -11.01 7.85
C LEU A 48 8.25 -12.38 8.32
N LYS A 49 8.94 -12.47 9.47
CA LYS A 49 9.78 -13.64 9.87
C LYS A 49 9.09 -15.00 9.96
N ASN A 50 7.76 -15.02 10.06
CA ASN A 50 6.97 -16.25 10.19
C ASN A 50 6.28 -16.68 8.88
N PHE A 51 6.59 -16.03 7.76
CA PHE A 51 5.88 -16.23 6.50
C PHE A 51 6.84 -16.63 5.39
N GLU A 52 6.61 -17.81 4.80
CA GLU A 52 7.36 -18.27 3.62
C GLU A 52 6.73 -17.76 2.32
N THR A 53 5.44 -17.42 2.33
CA THR A 53 4.70 -16.94 1.15
C THR A 53 4.20 -15.51 1.35
N LEU A 54 4.47 -14.67 0.35
CA LEU A 54 3.88 -13.34 0.23
C LEU A 54 2.83 -13.32 -0.90
N ASN A 55 1.64 -12.80 -0.60
CA ASN A 55 0.61 -12.53 -1.60
C ASN A 55 0.50 -11.01 -1.83
N VAL A 56 0.92 -10.54 -2.99
CA VAL A 56 0.81 -9.15 -3.41
C VAL A 56 -0.59 -8.90 -3.94
N LEU A 57 -1.34 -8.01 -3.29
CA LEU A 57 -2.73 -7.71 -3.62
C LEU A 57 -2.87 -6.27 -4.14
N GLY A 58 -3.00 -6.11 -5.45
CA GLY A 58 -3.49 -4.90 -6.09
C GLY A 58 -5.03 -4.82 -6.06
N SER A 59 -5.59 -3.74 -6.61
CA SER A 59 -7.06 -3.51 -6.62
C SER A 59 -7.76 -3.94 -7.91
N GLY A 60 -7.09 -4.63 -8.83
CA GLY A 60 -7.66 -5.09 -10.09
C GLY A 60 -8.52 -6.36 -9.95
N PRO A 61 -9.35 -6.67 -10.97
CA PRO A 61 -10.25 -7.82 -10.98
C PRO A 61 -9.59 -9.20 -10.80
N SER A 62 -8.33 -9.38 -11.19
CA SER A 62 -7.62 -10.65 -10.97
C SER A 62 -7.39 -10.96 -9.48
N LEU A 63 -7.59 -9.98 -8.58
CA LEU A 63 -7.67 -10.21 -7.13
C LEU A 63 -8.70 -11.29 -6.76
N ASN A 64 -9.78 -11.40 -7.53
CA ASN A 64 -10.84 -12.39 -7.28
C ASN A 64 -10.37 -13.84 -7.51
N LYS A 65 -9.19 -14.05 -8.12
CA LYS A 65 -8.56 -15.36 -8.27
C LYS A 65 -7.78 -15.81 -7.03
N CYS A 66 -7.51 -14.89 -6.08
CA CYS A 66 -6.72 -15.20 -4.90
C CYS A 66 -7.48 -16.15 -3.96
N ASN A 67 -6.86 -17.28 -3.62
CA ASN A 67 -7.34 -18.16 -2.57
C ASN A 67 -6.69 -17.79 -1.24
N PHE A 68 -7.46 -17.25 -0.31
CA PHE A 68 -6.91 -16.70 0.94
C PHE A 68 -6.59 -17.80 1.96
N ASN A 69 -5.31 -17.91 2.32
CA ASN A 69 -4.79 -18.71 3.43
C ASN A 69 -4.37 -17.83 4.63
N LYS A 70 -4.58 -18.30 5.86
CA LYS A 70 -4.23 -17.60 7.11
C LYS A 70 -2.75 -17.67 7.45
N ASP A 71 -2.05 -18.67 6.93
CA ASP A 71 -0.63 -18.91 7.20
C ASP A 71 0.30 -18.10 6.27
N GLU A 72 -0.28 -17.24 5.42
CA GLU A 72 0.42 -16.41 4.46
C GLU A 72 0.32 -14.92 4.82
N LEU A 73 1.26 -14.13 4.31
CA LEU A 73 1.24 -12.68 4.50
C LEU A 73 0.79 -11.98 3.23
N TYR A 74 -0.14 -11.04 3.37
CA TYR A 74 -0.63 -10.22 2.27
C TYR A 74 0.05 -8.86 2.23
N VAL A 75 0.57 -8.45 1.09
CA VAL A 75 1.10 -7.12 0.85
C VAL A 75 0.08 -6.33 0.04
N THR A 76 -0.57 -5.37 0.69
CA THR A 76 -1.76 -4.69 0.15
C THR A 76 -1.50 -3.23 -0.14
N THR A 77 -2.28 -2.65 -1.03
CA THR A 77 -2.31 -1.21 -1.29
C THR A 77 -3.72 -0.73 -1.58
N ASN A 78 -3.92 0.59 -1.60
CA ASN A 78 -5.20 1.20 -1.96
C ASN A 78 -6.36 0.53 -1.22
N SER A 79 -7.33 -0.03 -1.94
CA SER A 79 -8.51 -0.71 -1.36
C SER A 79 -8.41 -2.24 -1.34
N SER A 80 -7.28 -2.84 -1.75
CA SER A 80 -7.17 -4.29 -1.86
C SER A 80 -7.27 -5.02 -0.51
N TYR A 81 -6.88 -4.35 0.58
CA TYR A 81 -7.02 -4.86 1.94
C TYR A 81 -8.48 -5.16 2.33
N LEU A 82 -9.47 -4.59 1.63
CA LEU A 82 -10.89 -4.84 1.90
C LEU A 82 -11.31 -6.27 1.51
N SER A 83 -10.53 -6.95 0.66
CA SER A 83 -10.75 -8.37 0.34
C SER A 83 -10.39 -9.31 1.48
N LEU A 84 -9.63 -8.83 2.47
CA LEU A 84 -9.15 -9.62 3.59
C LEU A 84 -10.16 -9.63 4.74
N SER A 85 -10.41 -10.84 5.28
CA SER A 85 -10.98 -11.00 6.62
C SER A 85 -10.00 -10.59 7.73
N ASN A 86 -10.51 -10.32 8.93
CA ASN A 86 -9.69 -9.99 10.12
C ASN A 86 -8.73 -11.12 10.55
N ALA A 87 -8.89 -12.34 10.03
CA ALA A 87 -8.01 -13.46 10.36
C ALA A 87 -6.71 -13.47 9.52
N HIS A 88 -6.62 -12.67 8.46
CA HIS A 88 -5.46 -12.66 7.58
C HIS A 88 -4.43 -11.63 8.03
N SER A 89 -3.16 -12.04 8.00
CA SER A 89 -2.03 -11.17 8.32
C SER A 89 -1.64 -10.34 7.11
N PHE A 90 -1.55 -9.02 7.25
CA PHE A 90 -1.17 -8.18 6.11
C PHE A 90 -0.28 -6.99 6.47
N VAL A 91 0.55 -6.60 5.52
CA VAL A 91 1.25 -5.32 5.46
C VAL A 91 0.49 -4.42 4.50
N HIS A 92 0.28 -3.17 4.88
CA HIS A 92 -0.41 -2.19 4.03
C HIS A 92 0.55 -1.08 3.61
N ILE A 93 0.67 -0.83 2.31
CA ILE A 93 1.55 0.18 1.76
C ILE A 93 0.72 1.24 1.05
N ILE A 94 0.86 2.48 1.49
CA ILE A 94 0.16 3.64 0.97
C ILE A 94 1.18 4.59 0.36
N ARG A 95 1.03 4.87 -0.93
CA ARG A 95 1.85 5.84 -1.65
C ARG A 95 1.14 7.14 -2.00
N ASP A 96 -0.18 7.07 -2.16
CA ASP A 96 -0.99 8.19 -2.63
C ASP A 96 -1.77 8.84 -1.46
N GLY A 97 -1.74 10.17 -1.40
CA GLY A 97 -2.36 10.95 -0.32
C GLY A 97 -3.89 10.81 -0.25
N GLY A 98 -4.56 10.57 -1.38
CA GLY A 98 -5.99 10.28 -1.44
C GLY A 98 -6.32 8.96 -0.75
N TYR A 99 -5.55 7.91 -1.02
CA TYR A 99 -5.70 6.62 -0.35
C TYR A 99 -5.27 6.67 1.13
N LEU A 100 -4.27 7.49 1.48
CA LEU A 100 -3.91 7.75 2.87
C LEU A 100 -5.11 8.32 3.64
N LYS A 101 -5.77 9.35 3.09
CA LYS A 101 -6.97 9.92 3.70
C LYS A 101 -8.06 8.87 3.90
N GLN A 102 -8.33 8.05 2.88
CA GLN A 102 -9.34 6.99 2.97
C GLN A 102 -8.99 5.95 4.05
N PHE A 103 -7.74 5.51 4.11
CA PHE A 103 -7.29 4.54 5.11
C PHE A 103 -7.37 5.09 6.54
N LEU A 104 -6.97 6.34 6.77
CA LEU A 104 -7.07 6.98 8.08
C LEU A 104 -8.53 7.17 8.55
N MET A 105 -9.47 7.29 7.62
CA MET A 105 -10.90 7.40 7.92
C MET A 105 -11.58 6.04 8.15
N PHE A 106 -11.23 5.02 7.36
CA PHE A 106 -12.01 3.78 7.28
C PHE A 106 -11.19 2.48 7.44
N GLY A 107 -9.90 2.51 7.13
CA GLY A 107 -9.02 1.35 7.10
C GLY A 107 -8.41 0.97 8.44
N LEU A 108 -8.35 1.88 9.41
CA LEU A 108 -7.71 1.63 10.71
C LEU A 108 -8.28 0.42 11.48
N LYS A 109 -9.55 0.09 11.26
CA LYS A 109 -10.21 -1.06 11.92
C LYS A 109 -9.64 -2.42 11.51
N TYR A 110 -8.94 -2.51 10.37
CA TYR A 110 -8.41 -3.76 9.84
C TYR A 110 -7.08 -4.17 10.46
N LYS A 111 -6.40 -3.27 11.19
CA LYS A 111 -5.19 -3.58 11.99
C LYS A 111 -4.11 -4.38 11.23
N PRO A 112 -3.42 -3.77 10.25
CA PRO A 112 -2.29 -4.44 9.59
C PRO A 112 -1.20 -4.84 10.59
N LYS A 113 -0.39 -5.84 10.25
CA LYS A 113 0.87 -6.12 10.98
C LYS A 113 1.86 -4.96 10.86
N LEU A 114 1.82 -4.24 9.75
CA LEU A 114 2.66 -3.08 9.48
C LEU A 114 1.98 -2.15 8.47
N LEU A 115 1.98 -0.85 8.75
CA LEU A 115 1.59 0.18 7.80
C LEU A 115 2.82 0.92 7.31
N ILE A 116 3.03 0.98 5.99
CA ILE A 116 4.09 1.76 5.36
C ILE A 116 3.43 2.91 4.58
N VAL A 117 3.79 4.14 4.91
CA VAL A 117 3.38 5.33 4.16
C VAL A 117 4.59 5.82 3.38
N GLU A 118 4.60 5.60 2.07
CA GLU A 118 5.61 6.19 1.20
C GLU A 118 5.34 7.69 1.06
N SER A 119 6.22 8.50 1.65
CA SER A 119 6.26 9.93 1.35
C SER A 119 6.85 10.13 -0.05
N LEU A 120 6.40 11.18 -0.74
CA LEU A 120 6.88 11.59 -2.07
C LEU A 120 8.30 12.18 -2.01
N TYR A 121 9.21 11.50 -1.34
CA TYR A 121 10.62 11.85 -1.32
C TYR A 121 11.23 11.54 -2.68
N THR A 122 11.66 12.58 -3.38
CA THR A 122 12.52 12.43 -4.55
C THR A 122 13.90 12.93 -4.18
N ASP A 123 14.93 12.12 -4.48
CA ASP A 123 16.34 12.42 -4.25
C ASP A 123 16.83 13.70 -5.00
N LYS A 124 15.96 14.35 -5.78
CA LYS A 124 16.30 15.43 -6.72
C LYS A 124 15.72 16.81 -6.38
N ALA A 125 15.02 16.97 -5.27
CA ALA A 125 14.61 18.30 -4.82
C ALA A 125 14.71 18.42 -3.29
N PRO A 126 15.39 19.45 -2.74
CA PRO A 126 15.17 19.80 -1.35
C PRO A 126 13.66 19.95 -1.19
N LEU A 127 13.09 19.26 -0.20
CA LEU A 127 11.66 19.27 0.09
C LEU A 127 11.15 20.69 -0.15
N THR A 128 10.31 20.88 -1.17
CA THR A 128 9.49 22.08 -1.19
C THR A 128 8.83 22.12 0.19
N HIS A 129 8.90 23.26 0.87
CA HIS A 129 8.48 23.36 2.28
C HIS A 129 7.14 22.65 2.56
N ILE A 130 6.25 22.63 1.56
CA ILE A 130 4.97 21.91 1.49
C ILE A 130 5.07 20.41 1.81
N ALA A 131 6.00 19.67 1.22
CA ALA A 131 6.14 18.23 1.47
C ALA A 131 6.57 17.95 2.92
N ASN A 132 7.48 18.77 3.46
CA ASN A 132 7.85 18.74 4.88
C ASN A 132 6.65 19.02 5.80
N TYR A 133 5.86 20.05 5.49
CA TYR A 133 4.63 20.35 6.23
C TYR A 133 3.64 19.19 6.18
N GLY A 134 3.49 18.52 5.02
CA GLY A 134 2.63 17.34 4.88
C GLY A 134 3.06 16.19 5.78
N VAL A 135 4.35 15.84 5.78
CA VAL A 135 4.91 14.81 6.66
C VAL A 135 4.76 15.20 8.13
N GLN A 136 5.03 16.45 8.49
CA GLN A 136 4.86 16.94 9.87
C GLN A 136 3.39 16.89 10.32
N ALA A 137 2.45 17.28 9.45
CA ALA A 137 1.02 17.22 9.73
C ALA A 137 0.56 15.76 9.91
N LEU A 138 1.04 14.85 9.07
CA LEU A 138 0.77 13.41 9.20
C LEU A 138 1.34 12.87 10.52
N LYS A 139 2.60 13.17 10.84
CA LYS A 139 3.23 12.77 12.12
C LYS A 139 2.44 13.31 13.31
N LYS A 140 2.01 14.57 13.27
CA LYS A 140 1.18 15.19 14.30
C LYS A 140 -0.18 14.50 14.44
N TYR A 141 -0.81 14.12 13.34
CA TYR A 141 -2.07 13.39 13.35
C TYR A 141 -1.91 11.98 13.92
N LEU A 142 -0.92 11.23 13.45
CA LEU A 142 -0.65 9.86 13.91
C LEU A 142 -0.22 9.85 15.38
N GLY A 143 0.63 10.79 15.81
CA GLY A 143 1.07 10.91 17.21
C GLY A 143 -0.03 11.25 18.21
N ARG A 144 -1.23 11.64 17.74
CA ARG A 144 -2.42 11.86 18.57
C ARG A 144 -3.29 10.62 18.73
N ARG A 145 -2.98 9.54 18.01
CA ARG A 145 -3.77 8.30 18.00
C ARG A 145 -2.94 7.14 18.54
N LYS A 146 -3.63 6.19 19.17
CA LYS A 146 -3.03 4.91 19.53
C LYS A 146 -3.23 3.95 18.36
N PHE A 147 -2.15 3.33 17.93
CA PHE A 147 -2.17 2.22 16.99
C PHE A 147 -1.65 0.98 17.70
N ASP A 148 -2.28 -0.14 17.42
CA ASP A 148 -1.95 -1.48 17.85
C ASP A 148 -0.99 -2.18 16.86
N TYR A 149 -0.42 -1.40 15.94
CA TYR A 149 0.51 -1.85 14.91
C TYR A 149 1.53 -0.76 14.56
N PRO A 150 2.73 -1.15 14.11
CA PRO A 150 3.76 -0.21 13.69
C PRO A 150 3.35 0.56 12.43
N ILE A 151 3.77 1.84 12.37
CA ILE A 151 3.62 2.71 11.21
C ILE A 151 5.00 3.24 10.82
N LEU A 152 5.41 2.99 9.58
CA LEU A 152 6.63 3.49 8.99
C LEU A 152 6.28 4.58 7.95
N ILE A 153 7.05 5.66 7.94
CA ILE A 153 6.89 6.75 6.97
C ILE A 153 8.23 6.94 6.28
N THR A 154 8.29 6.76 4.96
CA THR A 154 9.54 6.94 4.21
C THR A 154 9.94 8.42 4.13
N GLY A 155 11.22 8.75 4.13
CA GLY A 155 11.71 10.10 3.81
C GLY A 155 11.51 11.20 4.87
N GLY A 156 11.70 10.91 6.16
CA GLY A 156 11.72 11.94 7.21
C GLY A 156 12.73 11.66 8.32
N LYS A 157 13.27 12.72 8.96
CA LYS A 157 14.07 12.58 10.20
C LYS A 157 13.25 11.92 11.32
N PRO A 158 13.87 11.09 12.18
CA PRO A 158 13.16 10.17 13.09
C PRO A 158 12.32 10.91 14.16
N PHE A 159 11.07 10.47 14.37
CA PHE A 159 10.32 10.70 15.63
C PHE A 159 9.00 9.91 15.69
N PRO A 160 8.71 9.22 16.81
CA PRO A 160 9.51 8.20 17.47
C PRO A 160 9.21 6.82 16.83
N TYR A 161 9.48 6.64 15.54
CA TYR A 161 9.24 5.37 14.84
C TYR A 161 10.35 5.14 13.81
N LEU A 162 10.76 3.88 13.69
CA LEU A 162 12.01 3.36 13.11
C LEU A 162 12.47 4.04 11.81
N GLU A 163 13.79 4.26 11.70
CA GLU A 163 14.43 4.76 10.49
C GLU A 163 14.25 3.77 9.35
N PHE A 164 13.46 4.17 8.35
CA PHE A 164 13.32 3.44 7.08
C PHE A 164 14.25 4.01 6.00
N ASN A 165 15.21 4.88 6.36
CA ASN A 165 16.01 5.59 5.35
C ASN A 165 16.89 4.64 4.54
N ASP A 166 17.61 3.73 5.20
CA ASP A 166 18.46 2.78 4.48
C ASP A 166 17.63 1.76 3.68
N SER A 167 16.55 1.25 4.28
CA SER A 167 15.59 0.37 3.60
C SER A 167 14.96 1.01 2.36
N TYR A 168 14.57 2.29 2.45
CA TYR A 168 14.01 3.04 1.31
C TYR A 168 15.05 3.27 0.21
N ILE A 169 16.26 3.66 0.59
CA ILE A 169 17.37 3.88 -0.35
C ILE A 169 17.71 2.57 -1.07
N LEU A 170 17.85 1.47 -0.33
CA LEU A 170 18.13 0.15 -0.88
C LEU A 170 17.00 -0.34 -1.79
N LYS A 171 15.74 -0.10 -1.43
CA LYS A 171 14.59 -0.41 -2.29
C LYS A 171 14.60 0.43 -3.58
N ASN A 172 14.93 1.72 -3.48
CA ASN A 172 15.02 2.58 -4.66
C ASN A 172 16.22 2.20 -5.54
N GLN A 173 17.32 1.72 -4.96
CA GLN A 173 18.43 1.15 -5.69
C GLN A 173 17.98 -0.13 -6.41
N PHE A 174 17.27 -1.03 -5.72
CA PHE A 174 16.68 -2.23 -6.32
C PHE A 174 15.77 -1.89 -7.52
N LEU A 175 14.95 -0.84 -7.43
CA LEU A 175 14.14 -0.38 -8.57
C LEU A 175 15.02 0.04 -9.76
N LYS A 176 16.06 0.85 -9.51
CA LYS A 176 17.00 1.33 -10.53
C LYS A 176 17.73 0.17 -11.20
N ASP A 177 18.22 -0.78 -10.42
CA ASP A 177 18.94 -1.98 -10.90
C ASP A 177 18.07 -2.86 -11.81
N ASN A 178 16.74 -2.72 -11.73
CA ASN A 178 15.77 -3.44 -12.54
C ASN A 178 15.07 -2.54 -13.59
N ASN A 179 15.69 -1.42 -13.96
CA ASN A 179 15.24 -0.48 -15.00
C ASN A 179 13.91 0.24 -14.71
N LEU A 180 13.58 0.49 -13.44
CA LEU A 180 12.43 1.29 -13.07
C LEU A 180 12.83 2.50 -12.22
N GLN A 181 12.42 3.69 -12.65
CA GLN A 181 12.54 4.88 -11.80
C GLN A 181 11.35 4.95 -10.86
N TRP A 182 11.58 5.42 -9.63
CA TRP A 182 10.52 5.51 -8.62
C TRP A 182 9.28 6.27 -9.11
N HIS A 183 9.44 7.38 -9.85
CA HIS A 183 8.32 8.18 -10.34
C HIS A 183 7.50 7.50 -11.46
N ASP A 184 8.07 6.50 -12.13
CA ASP A 184 7.38 5.72 -13.17
C ASP A 184 6.51 4.60 -12.57
N SER A 185 6.69 4.29 -11.28
CA SER A 185 5.91 3.27 -10.59
C SER A 185 4.51 3.80 -10.20
N ASN A 186 3.54 2.92 -9.98
CA ASN A 186 2.26 3.22 -9.33
C ASN A 186 2.12 2.42 -8.01
N SER A 187 1.02 2.56 -7.26
CA SER A 187 0.82 1.81 -5.99
C SER A 187 0.95 0.29 -6.13
N GLY A 188 0.47 -0.30 -7.23
CA GLY A 188 0.59 -1.74 -7.50
C GLY A 188 2.04 -2.16 -7.74
N ILE A 189 2.77 -1.41 -8.56
CA ILE A 189 4.21 -1.66 -8.78
C ILE A 189 5.00 -1.45 -7.50
N THR A 190 4.62 -0.49 -6.66
CA THR A 190 5.24 -0.26 -5.35
C THR A 190 5.15 -1.52 -4.49
N ILE A 191 3.95 -2.10 -4.28
CA ILE A 191 3.83 -3.31 -3.44
C ILE A 191 4.51 -4.53 -4.04
N TYR A 192 4.48 -4.66 -5.38
CA TYR A 192 5.20 -5.72 -6.09
C TYR A 192 6.71 -5.60 -5.86
N SER A 193 7.27 -4.39 -5.98
CA SER A 193 8.69 -4.14 -5.73
C SER A 193 9.10 -4.42 -4.28
N TYR A 194 8.27 -4.08 -3.29
CA TYR A 194 8.54 -4.40 -1.89
C TYR A 194 8.59 -5.90 -1.65
N ALA A 195 7.61 -6.65 -2.17
CA ALA A 195 7.58 -8.09 -1.96
C ALA A 195 8.82 -8.79 -2.52
N ILE A 196 9.26 -8.44 -3.73
CA ILE A 196 10.47 -9.02 -4.33
C ILE A 196 11.71 -8.61 -3.57
N TRP A 197 11.83 -7.32 -3.26
CA TRP A 197 12.96 -6.80 -2.51
C TRP A 197 13.09 -7.47 -1.12
N TRP A 198 11.97 -7.65 -0.42
CA TRP A 198 11.91 -8.39 0.83
C TRP A 198 12.29 -9.86 0.64
N ALA A 199 11.77 -10.56 -0.37
CA ALA A 199 12.17 -11.95 -0.61
C ALA A 199 13.66 -12.08 -0.95
N ASN A 200 14.24 -11.10 -1.64
CA ASN A 200 15.65 -11.08 -1.98
C ASN A 200 16.56 -10.83 -0.76
N ILE A 201 16.10 -10.06 0.23
CA ILE A 201 16.85 -9.80 1.47
C ILE A 201 16.60 -10.89 2.52
N TYR A 202 15.35 -11.32 2.66
CA TYR A 202 14.89 -12.25 3.67
C TYR A 202 14.71 -13.63 3.06
N GLY A 203 15.79 -14.41 3.06
CA GLY A 203 15.87 -15.71 2.38
C GLY A 203 14.89 -16.80 2.87
N HIS A 204 14.12 -16.56 3.94
CA HIS A 204 13.05 -17.45 4.38
C HIS A 204 11.78 -17.33 3.52
N ILE A 205 11.61 -16.24 2.78
CA ILE A 205 10.48 -16.06 1.86
C ILE A 205 10.77 -16.85 0.58
N LYS A 206 9.93 -17.85 0.29
CA LYS A 206 10.11 -18.81 -0.81
C LYS A 206 9.19 -18.57 -1.98
N ASN A 207 8.03 -17.94 -1.77
CA ASN A 207 7.02 -17.76 -2.81
C ASN A 207 6.45 -16.33 -2.79
N ILE A 208 6.22 -15.77 -3.98
CA ILE A 208 5.47 -14.54 -4.17
C ILE A 208 4.36 -14.79 -5.18
N ASN A 209 3.11 -14.65 -4.72
CA ASN A 209 1.96 -14.67 -5.60
C ASN A 209 1.47 -13.23 -5.84
N VAL A 210 1.15 -12.88 -7.08
CA VAL A 210 0.76 -11.52 -7.45
C VAL A 210 -0.63 -11.51 -8.06
N TYR A 211 -1.52 -10.71 -7.47
CA TYR A 211 -2.90 -10.55 -7.90
C TYR A 211 -3.30 -9.08 -7.98
N GLY A 212 -4.27 -8.76 -8.83
CA GLY A 212 -4.90 -7.45 -8.90
C GLY A 212 -4.03 -6.32 -9.44
N ILE A 213 -2.87 -6.61 -10.06
CA ILE A 213 -2.08 -5.61 -10.78
C ILE A 213 -2.46 -5.68 -12.26
N ASP A 214 -3.61 -5.13 -12.62
CA ASP A 214 -4.21 -5.36 -13.95
C ASP A 214 -4.02 -4.17 -14.90
N ALA A 215 -2.82 -3.60 -15.04
CA ALA A 215 -2.57 -2.44 -15.92
C ALA A 215 -2.76 -2.73 -17.43
N GLY A 216 -3.99 -2.95 -17.91
CA GLY A 216 -4.29 -3.39 -19.28
C GLY A 216 -5.76 -3.80 -19.48
N GLN A 217 -6.01 -4.93 -20.15
CA GLN A 217 -7.36 -5.42 -20.54
C GLN A 217 -8.33 -5.63 -19.35
N GLY A 218 -7.81 -5.72 -18.12
CA GLY A 218 -8.60 -5.70 -16.87
C GLY A 218 -8.43 -4.43 -16.01
N GLY A 219 -7.69 -3.43 -16.48
CA GLY A 219 -7.29 -2.23 -15.73
C GLY A 219 -8.31 -1.11 -15.77
N GLU A 220 -9.36 -1.26 -16.57
CA GLU A 220 -10.48 -0.33 -16.63
C GLU A 220 -11.46 -0.50 -15.47
N VAL A 221 -11.30 -1.57 -14.67
CA VAL A 221 -12.21 -1.92 -13.58
C VAL A 221 -11.41 -2.31 -12.35
N TYR A 222 -11.93 -2.01 -11.16
CA TYR A 222 -11.41 -2.48 -9.87
C TYR A 222 -12.08 -3.81 -9.47
N PHE A 223 -11.54 -4.52 -8.49
CA PHE A 223 -12.12 -5.77 -7.98
C PHE A 223 -13.56 -5.64 -7.48
N ASN A 224 -13.98 -4.43 -7.08
CA ASN A 224 -15.35 -4.11 -6.65
C ASN A 224 -16.29 -3.68 -7.79
N GLY A 225 -15.86 -3.79 -9.05
CA GLY A 225 -16.65 -3.44 -10.24
C GLY A 225 -16.66 -1.95 -10.60
N GLN A 226 -16.00 -1.08 -9.83
CA GLN A 226 -15.90 0.35 -10.17
C GLN A 226 -14.94 0.58 -11.33
N LYS A 227 -15.25 1.54 -12.20
CA LYS A 227 -14.35 1.91 -13.30
C LYS A 227 -13.14 2.70 -12.82
N THR A 228 -11.97 2.41 -13.38
CA THR A 228 -10.75 3.20 -13.22
C THR A 228 -10.91 4.55 -13.92
N LYS A 229 -10.28 5.60 -13.38
CA LYS A 229 -10.29 6.92 -14.03
C LYS A 229 -9.46 6.92 -15.32
N SER A 230 -9.89 7.70 -16.31
CA SER A 230 -9.22 7.79 -17.62
C SER A 230 -7.81 8.39 -17.54
N ASP A 231 -7.53 9.24 -16.55
CA ASP A 231 -6.24 9.90 -16.33
C ASP A 231 -5.27 9.09 -15.43
N HIS A 232 -5.67 7.89 -15.00
CA HIS A 232 -4.90 7.08 -14.08
C HIS A 232 -3.51 6.74 -14.65
N VAL A 233 -2.47 6.80 -13.82
CA VAL A 233 -1.05 6.58 -14.22
C VAL A 233 -0.85 5.24 -14.93
N ALA A 234 -1.61 4.21 -14.53
CA ALA A 234 -1.58 2.88 -15.15
C ALA A 234 -2.23 2.81 -16.53
N MET A 235 -2.94 3.86 -16.98
CA MET A 235 -3.60 3.93 -18.28
C MET A 235 -2.71 4.57 -19.36
N LYS A 236 -1.58 5.21 -18.99
CA LYS A 236 -0.64 5.82 -19.93
C LYS A 236 0.30 4.77 -20.53
N ASP A 237 0.40 4.71 -21.85
CA ASP A 237 1.16 3.66 -22.56
C ASP A 237 2.64 3.64 -22.24
N LEU A 238 3.29 4.82 -22.13
CA LEU A 238 4.69 4.91 -21.74
C LEU A 238 4.94 4.27 -20.36
N ASN A 239 4.05 4.53 -19.41
CA ASN A 239 4.16 3.95 -18.07
C ASN A 239 3.91 2.44 -18.12
N LYS A 240 2.92 1.97 -18.89
CA LYS A 240 2.68 0.54 -19.09
C LYS A 240 3.91 -0.15 -19.66
N SER A 241 4.57 0.47 -20.64
CA SER A 241 5.81 -0.06 -21.22
C SER A 241 6.92 -0.17 -20.18
N LYS A 242 7.19 0.89 -19.41
CA LYS A 242 8.23 0.88 -18.37
C LYS A 242 7.93 -0.14 -17.25
N MET A 243 6.67 -0.20 -16.81
CA MET A 243 6.22 -1.20 -15.83
C MET A 243 6.33 -2.62 -16.39
N GLY A 244 6.05 -2.82 -17.67
CA GLY A 244 6.18 -4.11 -18.36
C GLY A 244 7.63 -4.59 -18.38
N VAL A 245 8.58 -3.73 -18.73
CA VAL A 245 10.02 -4.05 -18.68
C VAL A 245 10.46 -4.45 -17.28
N PHE A 246 10.00 -3.73 -16.25
CA PHE A 246 10.30 -4.08 -14.86
C PHE A 246 9.75 -5.46 -14.47
N PHE A 247 8.51 -5.78 -14.85
CA PHE A 247 7.91 -7.10 -14.63
C PHE A 247 8.71 -8.21 -15.31
N ASP A 248 9.04 -8.02 -16.59
CA ASP A 248 9.78 -9.01 -17.37
C ASP A 248 11.15 -9.28 -16.74
N ASN A 249 11.88 -8.24 -16.35
CA ASN A 249 13.18 -8.37 -15.67
C ASN A 249 13.06 -9.14 -14.35
N CYS A 250 12.07 -8.80 -13.53
CA CYS A 250 11.85 -9.45 -12.25
C CYS A 250 11.44 -10.92 -12.42
N GLN A 251 10.48 -11.23 -13.29
CA GLN A 251 10.01 -12.61 -13.51
C GLN A 251 11.08 -13.48 -14.19
N ALA A 252 11.94 -12.89 -15.03
CA ALA A 252 13.08 -13.61 -15.59
C ALA A 252 14.10 -13.99 -14.51
N LYS A 253 14.43 -13.04 -13.61
CA LYS A 253 15.45 -13.18 -12.57
C LYS A 253 14.99 -13.99 -11.35
N TYR A 254 13.74 -13.84 -10.94
CA TYR A 254 13.22 -14.36 -9.67
C TYR A 254 12.13 -15.40 -9.93
N LYS A 255 12.52 -16.69 -9.89
CA LYS A 255 11.63 -17.82 -10.21
C LYS A 255 10.55 -18.11 -9.16
N PHE A 256 10.66 -17.53 -7.97
CA PHE A 256 9.64 -17.62 -6.92
C PHE A 256 8.39 -16.78 -7.19
N ILE A 257 8.34 -16.02 -8.29
CA ILE A 257 7.22 -15.14 -8.63
C ILE A 257 6.19 -15.88 -9.48
N GLN A 258 4.99 -16.01 -8.94
CA GLN A 258 3.78 -16.45 -9.65
C GLN A 258 2.83 -15.25 -9.80
N ASN A 259 2.66 -14.75 -11.00
CA ASN A 259 1.84 -13.59 -11.30
C ASN A 259 0.53 -14.00 -11.98
N TYR A 260 -0.56 -13.97 -11.23
CA TYR A 260 -1.91 -14.27 -11.69
C TYR A 260 -2.66 -13.01 -12.19
N SER A 261 -2.00 -11.85 -12.14
CA SER A 261 -2.58 -10.59 -12.60
C SER A 261 -2.71 -10.58 -14.13
N TYR A 262 -3.72 -9.89 -14.66
CA TYR A 262 -3.91 -9.75 -16.10
C TYR A 262 -2.76 -8.98 -16.76
N PHE A 263 -2.02 -8.16 -16.01
CA PHE A 263 -0.79 -7.58 -16.50
C PHE A 263 0.36 -8.56 -16.33
N LYS A 264 0.96 -8.99 -17.45
CA LYS A 264 2.16 -9.83 -17.48
C LYS A 264 1.98 -11.18 -16.74
N ASN A 265 0.79 -11.78 -16.86
CA ASN A 265 0.50 -13.12 -16.34
C ASN A 265 1.61 -14.11 -16.78
N ASN A 266 2.10 -14.93 -15.85
CA ASN A 266 3.05 -16.00 -16.11
C ASN A 266 2.62 -17.36 -15.51
N VAL A 267 1.34 -17.48 -15.15
CA VAL A 267 0.72 -18.70 -14.66
C VAL A 267 -0.46 -19.05 -15.56
N ASP A 268 -0.49 -20.30 -16.00
CA ASP A 268 -1.53 -20.87 -16.85
C ASP A 268 -2.82 -21.18 -16.07
#